data_AF-A0AAJ2X1T4-F1
#
_entry.id   AF-A0AAJ2X1T4-F1
#
_cell.length_a   1.000
_cell.length_b   1.000
_cell.length_c   1.000
_cell.angle_alpha   90.00
_cell.angle_beta   90.00
_cell.angle_gamma   90.00
#
_symmetry.space_group_name_H-M   'P 1'
#
loop_
_entity.id
_entity.type
_entity.pdbx_description
1 polymer ?
#
loop_
_entity_poly.entity_id
_entity_poly.type
_entity_poly.pdbx_seq_one_letter_code
_entity_poly.pdbx_strand_id
1 'polypeptide(L)' 'MPSFTARNIPEEVHRAIRARAAQHGRSTEAEIRAILESAARPAARVKLGALLVDIGRDAGLTAKEADAFA' A
#
# COMPACT_ATOMS: atom_id res chain seq x y z
N MET A 1 -2.08 11.12 -12.22
CA MET A 1 -1.78 10.83 -10.81
C MET A 1 -3.09 10.71 -10.07
N PRO A 2 -3.33 9.64 -9.29
CA PRO A 2 -4.51 9.59 -8.43
C PRO A 2 -4.41 10.69 -7.37
N SER A 3 -5.51 11.42 -7.15
CA SER A 3 -5.64 12.46 -6.14
C SER A 3 -6.89 12.22 -5.30
N PHE A 4 -6.86 12.64 -4.04
CA PHE A 4 -8.03 12.64 -3.16
C PHE A 4 -7.99 13.88 -2.27
N THR A 5 -9.16 14.33 -1.85
CA THR A 5 -9.32 15.45 -0.92
C THR A 5 -10.05 14.97 0.31
N ALA A 6 -9.41 15.11 1.47
CA ALA A 6 -10.05 14.87 2.76
C ALA A 6 -10.55 16.20 3.33
N ARG A 7 -11.85 16.30 3.62
CA ARG A 7 -12.50 17.51 4.16
C ARG A 7 -12.87 17.30 5.62
N ASN A 8 -13.02 18.39 6.36
CA ASN A 8 -13.45 18.39 7.77
C ASN A 8 -12.56 17.55 8.68
N ILE A 9 -11.24 17.58 8.45
CA ILE A 9 -10.29 16.94 9.37
C ILE A 9 -10.23 17.80 10.64
N PRO A 10 -10.41 17.20 11.84
CA PRO A 10 -10.24 17.93 13.08
C PRO A 10 -8.85 18.56 13.19
N GLU A 11 -8.76 19.78 13.72
CA GLU A 11 -7.50 20.55 13.75
C GLU A 11 -6.41 19.82 14.53
N GLU A 12 -6.78 19.11 15.60
CA GLU A 12 -5.88 18.31 16.40
C GLU A 12 -5.23 17.18 15.59
N VAL A 13 -5.97 16.56 14.66
CA VAL A 13 -5.46 15.51 13.78
C VAL A 13 -4.49 16.10 12.77
N HIS A 14 -4.84 17.23 12.16
CA HIS A 14 -3.95 17.91 11.22
C HIS A 14 -2.63 18.33 11.89
N ARG A 15 -2.70 18.89 13.10
CA ARG A 15 -1.53 19.25 13.90
C ARG A 15 -0.67 18.04 14.26
N ALA A 16 -1.28 16.93 14.67
CA ALA A 16 -0.56 15.70 14.99
C ALA A 16 0.19 15.14 13.78
N ILE A 17 -0.44 15.13 12.60
CA ILE A 17 0.19 14.68 11.34
C ILE A 17 1.37 15.60 10.98
N ARG A 18 1.20 16.93 11.11
CA ARG A 18 2.28 17.88 10.85
C ARG A 18 3.48 17.67 11.78
N ALA A 19 3.23 17.44 13.07
CA ALA A 19 4.30 17.15 14.04
C ALA A 19 5.03 15.85 13.69
N ARG A 20 4.30 14.79 13.33
CA ARG A 20 4.86 13.51 12.90
C ARG A 20 5.69 13.65 11.61
N ALA A 21 5.20 14.43 10.64
CA ALA A 21 5.92 14.71 9.40
C ALA A 21 7.27 15.39 9.67
N ALA A 22 7.29 16.37 10.59
CA ALA A 22 8.53 17.03 11.01
C ALA A 22 9.52 16.06 11.68
N GLN A 23 9.03 15.15 12.53
CA GLN A 23 9.87 14.10 13.14
C GLN A 23 10.50 13.17 12.10
N HIS A 24 9.78 12.89 11.00
CA HIS A 24 10.27 12.05 9.90
C HIS A 24 11.07 12.82 8.83
N GLY A 25 11.22 14.14 8.96
CA GLY A 25 11.88 14.97 7.94
C GLY A 25 11.15 15.03 6.60
N ARG A 26 9.80 14.94 6.62
CA ARG A 26 8.94 14.89 5.42
C ARG A 26 7.95 16.05 5.42
N SER A 27 7.38 16.35 4.25
CA SER A 27 6.21 17.24 4.16
C SER A 27 4.96 16.55 4.74
N THR A 28 3.98 17.33 5.19
CA THR A 28 2.70 16.80 5.69
C THR A 28 2.02 15.88 4.66
N GLU A 29 2.04 16.26 3.38
CA GLU A 29 1.46 15.45 2.31
C GLU A 29 2.20 14.12 2.11
N ALA A 30 3.55 14.15 2.17
CA ALA A 30 4.35 12.94 2.08
C ALA A 30 4.08 11.99 3.26
N GLU A 31 3.85 12.53 4.46
CA GLU A 31 3.49 11.74 5.63
C GLU A 31 2.08 11.13 5.50
N ILE A 32 1.10 11.91 5.02
CA ILE A 32 -0.26 11.40 4.74
C ILE A 32 -0.20 10.24 3.74
N ARG A 33 0.59 10.40 2.67
CA ARG A 33 0.77 9.34 1.66
C ARG A 33 1.37 8.08 2.28
N ALA A 34 2.39 8.21 3.13
CA ALA A 34 3.02 7.09 3.81
C ALA A 34 2.04 6.36 4.76
N ILE A 35 1.20 7.10 5.49
CA ILE A 35 0.17 6.54 6.36
C ILE A 35 -0.83 5.71 5.53
N LEU A 36 -1.32 6.27 4.42
CA LEU A 36 -2.26 5.59 3.54
C LEU A 36 -1.65 4.35 2.89
N GLU A 37 -0.40 4.43 2.45
CA GLU A 37 0.29 3.27 1.88
C GLU A 37 0.44 2.14 2.91
N SER A 38 0.87 2.47 4.13
CA SER A 38 0.97 1.49 5.22
C SER A 38 -0.38 0.88 5.59
N ALA A 39 -1.46 1.67 5.58
CA ALA A 39 -2.80 1.19 5.90
C ALA A 39 -3.38 0.30 4.78
N ALA A 40 -3.15 0.65 3.52
CA ALA A 40 -3.64 -0.11 2.37
C ALA A 40 -2.81 -1.36 2.05
N ARG A 41 -1.55 -1.40 2.50
CA ARG A 41 -0.59 -2.50 2.27
C ARG A 41 0.09 -2.92 3.58
N PRO A 42 -0.66 -3.52 4.52
CA PRO A 42 -0.06 -4.02 5.75
C PRO A 42 1.00 -5.09 5.43
N ALA A 43 2.10 -5.12 6.19
CA ALA A 43 3.21 -6.05 5.95
C ALA A 43 2.80 -7.53 5.99
N ALA A 44 1.75 -7.86 6.76
CA ALA A 44 1.17 -9.20 6.82
C ALA A 44 0.27 -9.56 5.61
N ARG A 45 0.12 -8.66 4.63
CA ARG A 45 -0.70 -8.92 3.44
C ARG A 45 -0.03 -10.00 2.59
N VAL A 46 -0.64 -11.18 2.57
CA VAL A 46 -0.29 -12.22 1.59
C VAL A 46 -0.65 -11.70 0.20
N LYS A 47 0.35 -11.56 -0.67
CA LYS A 47 0.14 -11.28 -2.10
C LYS A 47 -0.25 -12.59 -2.78
N LEU A 48 -1.49 -13.06 -2.54
CA LEU A 48 -1.95 -14.38 -2.96
C LEU A 48 -1.66 -14.66 -4.44
N GLY A 49 -1.91 -13.70 -5.34
CA GLY A 49 -1.59 -13.86 -6.76
C GLY A 49 -0.10 -14.07 -7.04
N ALA A 50 0.80 -13.37 -6.34
CA ALA A 50 2.24 -13.59 -6.49
C ALA A 50 2.67 -14.95 -5.91
N LEU A 51 2.12 -15.32 -4.75
CA LEU A 51 2.37 -16.63 -4.14
C LEU A 51 1.93 -17.79 -5.06
N LEU A 52 0.75 -17.68 -5.68
CA LEU A 52 0.26 -18.68 -6.62
C LEU A 52 1.13 -18.78 -7.88
N VAL A 53 1.63 -17.64 -8.39
CA VAL A 53 2.58 -17.62 -9.51
C VAL A 53 3.89 -18.32 -9.14
N ASP A 54 4.42 -18.08 -7.94
CA ASP A 54 5.65 -18.72 -7.48
C ASP A 54 5.46 -20.24 -7.29
N ILE A 55 4.34 -20.66 -6.70
CA ILE A 55 3.97 -22.09 -6.59
C ILE A 55 3.87 -22.73 -7.97
N GLY A 56 3.23 -22.05 -8.94
CA GLY A 56 3.11 -22.55 -10.30
C GLY A 56 4.47 -22.73 -10.99
N ARG A 57 5.39 -21.77 -10.81
CA ARG A 57 6.76 -21.87 -11.33
C ARG A 57 7.53 -23.04 -10.72
N ASP A 58 7.48 -23.19 -9.39
CA ASP A 58 8.15 -24.28 -8.68
C ASP A 58 7.59 -25.65 -9.09
N ALA A 59 6.29 -25.71 -9.41
CA ALA A 59 5.62 -26.90 -9.93
C ALA A 59 5.87 -27.15 -11.44
N GLY A 60 6.60 -26.25 -12.13
CA GLY A 60 6.89 -26.38 -13.56
C GLY A 60 5.73 -26.03 -14.49
N LEU A 61 4.70 -25.31 -14.02
CA LEU A 61 3.62 -24.83 -14.87
C LEU A 61 4.16 -23.90 -15.96
N THR A 62 3.83 -24.23 -17.20
CA THR A 62 4.05 -23.37 -18.34
C THR A 62 3.04 -22.22 -18.36
N ALA A 63 3.38 -21.10 -19.01
CA ALA A 63 2.47 -19.96 -19.16
C ALA A 63 1.11 -20.35 -19.76
N LYS A 64 1.10 -21.38 -20.62
CA LYS A 64 -0.10 -21.90 -21.29
C LYS A 64 -1.02 -22.70 -20.36
N GLU A 65 -0.47 -23.32 -19.32
CA GLU A 65 -1.23 -24.03 -18.28
C GLU A 65 -1.77 -23.06 -17.22
N ALA A 66 -1.10 -21.93 -17.03
CA ALA A 66 -1.54 -20.86 -16.13
C ALA A 66 -2.81 -20.13 -16.62
N ASP A 67 -3.03 -20.07 -17.94
CA ASP A 67 -4.23 -19.45 -18.56
C ASP A 67 -5.55 -20.12 -18.11
N ALA A 68 -5.51 -21.35 -17.60
CA ALA A 68 -6.68 -22.04 -17.05
C ALA A 68 -7.15 -21.49 -15.68
N PHE A 69 -6.35 -20.62 -15.05
CA PHE A 69 -6.59 -20.07 -13.71
C PHE A 69 -6.93 -18.57 -13.67
N ALA A 70 -7.09 -17.92 -14.84
CA ALA A 70 -7.52 -16.53 -14.97
C ALA A 70 -9.05 -16.38 -14.89
#